data_AF-A0A840G3W1-F1
#
_entry.id   AF-A0A840G3W1-F1
#
_cell.length_a   1.000
_cell.length_b   1.000
_cell.length_c   1.000
_cell.angle_alpha   90.00
_cell.angle_beta   90.00
_cell.angle_gamma   90.00
#
_symmetry.space_group_name_H-M   'P 1'
#
loop_
_entity.id
_entity.type
_entity.pdbx_description
1 polymer ?
#
loop_
_entity_poly.entity_id
_entity_poly.type
_entity_poly.pdbx_seq_one_letter_code
_entity_poly.pdbx_strand_id
1 'polypeptide(L)' 'MATIVEMGREGLGYAPADALDVVAELIAREDPQGSSYEFNVERLLRVGTTIWSLRHGVFLPGSGPGGSR' A
#
# COMPACT_ATOMS: atom_id res chain seq x y z
N MET A 1 7.89 12.45 -5.37
CA MET A 1 7.31 11.79 -6.56
C MET A 1 8.34 11.52 -7.64
N ALA A 2 9.23 12.47 -7.98
CA ALA A 2 10.32 12.26 -8.95
C ALA A 2 11.09 10.95 -8.70
N THR A 3 11.49 10.70 -7.45
CA THR A 3 12.23 9.47 -7.06
C THR A 3 11.47 8.17 -7.30
N ILE A 4 10.15 8.11 -7.09
CA ILE A 4 9.36 6.88 -7.29
C ILE A 4 9.26 6.56 -8.79
N VAL A 5 9.06 7.59 -9.63
CA VAL A 5 8.99 7.43 -11.09
C VAL A 5 10.35 7.03 -11.65
N GLU A 6 11.43 7.61 -11.14
CA GLU A 6 12.81 7.27 -11.53
C GLU A 6 13.14 5.82 -11.17
N MET A 7 12.90 5.40 -9.92
CA MET A 7 13.08 3.99 -9.51
C MET A 7 12.25 3.03 -10.36
N GLY A 8 11.01 3.43 -10.72
CA GLY A 8 10.15 2.65 -11.60
C GLY A 8 10.74 2.50 -13.01
N ARG A 9 11.33 3.58 -13.57
CA ARG A 9 12.00 3.54 -14.88
C ARG A 9 13.26 2.67 -14.86
N GLU A 10 13.99 2.69 -13.76
CA GLU A 10 15.21 1.89 -13.57
C GLU A 10 14.93 0.44 -13.17
N GLY A 11 13.67 0.07 -12.94
CA GLY A 11 13.29 -1.29 -12.54
C GLY A 11 13.73 -1.64 -11.12
N LEU A 12 13.92 -0.65 -10.26
CA LEU A 12 14.40 -0.80 -8.87
C LEU A 12 13.27 -1.06 -7.86
N GLY A 13 12.06 -1.35 -8.34
CA GLY A 13 10.91 -1.70 -7.50
C GLY A 13 10.92 -3.17 -7.08
N TYR A 14 10.18 -3.47 -6.02
CA TYR A 14 9.87 -4.84 -5.64
C TYR A 14 8.92 -5.51 -6.64
N ALA A 15 9.00 -6.83 -6.76
CA ALA A 15 7.91 -7.58 -7.38
C ALA A 15 6.63 -7.45 -6.52
N PRO A 16 5.43 -7.55 -7.10
CA PRO A 16 4.19 -7.36 -6.33
C PRO A 16 4.03 -8.30 -5.14
N ALA A 17 4.59 -9.52 -5.19
CA ALA A 17 4.58 -10.45 -4.05
C ALA A 17 5.50 -9.95 -2.93
N ASP A 18 6.75 -9.64 -3.25
CA ASP A 18 7.74 -9.12 -2.30
C ASP A 18 7.26 -7.79 -1.66
N ALA A 19 6.58 -6.94 -2.44
CA ALA A 19 6.01 -5.70 -1.92
C ALA A 19 4.91 -5.93 -0.87
N LEU A 20 4.12 -7.00 -1.01
CA LEU A 20 3.14 -7.40 0.02
C LEU A 20 3.83 -7.90 1.29
N ASP A 21 4.92 -8.66 1.14
CA ASP A 21 5.71 -9.13 2.28
C ASP A 21 6.35 -7.95 3.04
N VAL A 22 6.87 -6.95 2.32
CA VAL A 22 7.37 -5.70 2.92
C VAL A 22 6.27 -4.95 3.67
N VAL A 23 5.05 -4.86 3.10
CA VAL A 23 3.92 -4.24 3.81
C VAL A 23 3.58 -5.00 5.10
N ALA A 24 3.56 -6.34 5.06
CA ALA A 24 3.31 -7.16 6.24
C ALA A 24 4.40 -6.96 7.31
N GLU A 25 5.67 -6.87 6.90
CA GLU A 25 6.78 -6.56 7.79
C GLU A 25 6.64 -5.17 8.43
N LEU A 26 6.24 -4.15 7.66
CA LEU A 26 6.02 -2.80 8.19
C LEU A 26 4.89 -2.79 9.23
N ILE A 27 3.78 -3.50 8.98
CA ILE A 27 2.69 -3.64 9.95
C ILE A 27 3.19 -4.30 11.24
N ALA A 28 3.99 -5.37 11.13
CA ALA A 28 4.52 -6.08 12.28
C ALA A 28 5.49 -5.24 13.14
N ARG A 29 6.05 -4.16 12.59
CA ARG A 29 6.95 -3.24 13.28
C ARG A 29 6.23 -2.07 13.97
N GLU A 30 4.95 -1.85 13.69
CA GLU A 30 4.17 -0.79 14.35
C GLU A 30 4.00 -1.09 15.84
N ASP A 31 4.09 -0.06 16.68
CA ASP A 31 3.88 -0.18 18.13
C ASP A 31 2.38 -0.30 18.45
N PRO A 32 1.89 -1.44 18.96
CA PRO A 32 0.47 -1.62 19.27
C PRO A 32 -0.06 -0.72 20.39
N GLN A 33 0.82 -0.10 21.18
CA GLN A 33 0.46 0.85 22.23
C GLN A 33 0.54 2.31 21.75
N GLY A 34 1.03 2.54 20.53
CA GLY A 34 1.15 3.86 19.93
C GLY A 34 -0.22 4.45 19.59
N SER A 35 -0.41 5.73 19.86
CA SER A 35 -1.66 6.45 19.54
C SER A 35 -1.98 6.53 18.04
N SER A 36 -1.01 6.26 17.17
CA SER A 36 -1.18 6.23 15.71
C SER A 36 -1.29 4.81 15.13
N TYR A 37 -1.26 3.76 15.96
CA TYR A 37 -1.18 2.36 15.49
C TYR A 37 -2.27 2.02 14.48
N GLU A 38 -3.55 2.22 14.84
CA GLU A 38 -4.68 1.88 13.98
C GLU A 38 -4.62 2.63 12.64
N PHE A 39 -4.28 3.93 12.69
CA PHE A 39 -4.16 4.76 11.49
C PHE A 39 -3.02 4.30 10.57
N ASN A 40 -1.86 3.95 11.13
CA ASN A 40 -0.71 3.48 10.35
C ASN A 40 -0.99 2.11 9.73
N VAL A 41 -1.50 1.17 10.54
CA VAL A 41 -1.88 -0.17 10.07
C VAL A 41 -2.93 -0.09 8.97
N GLU A 42 -3.97 0.73 9.14
CA GLU A 42 -4.99 0.91 8.10
C GLU A 42 -4.39 1.43 6.79
N ARG A 43 -3.50 2.43 6.85
CA ARG A 43 -2.84 2.96 5.65
C ARG A 43 -2.00 1.90 4.96
N LEU A 44 -1.24 1.11 5.71
CA LEU A 44 -0.44 0.01 5.17
C LEU A 44 -1.31 -1.08 4.55
N LEU A 45 -2.42 -1.45 5.19
CA LEU A 45 -3.41 -2.40 4.64
C LEU A 45 -4.02 -1.89 3.32
N ARG A 46 -4.34 -0.59 3.23
CA ARG A 46 -4.83 0.01 1.96
C ARG A 46 -3.79 -0.04 0.86
N VAL A 47 -2.51 0.18 1.18
CA VAL A 47 -1.39 0.03 0.23
C VAL A 47 -1.25 -1.42 -0.23
N GLY A 48 -1.25 -2.39 0.70
CA GLY A 48 -1.20 -3.81 0.38
C GLY A 48 -2.38 -4.25 -0.49
N THR A 49 -3.59 -3.80 -0.17
CA THR A 49 -4.79 -4.06 -0.97
C THR A 49 -4.66 -3.49 -2.38
N THR A 50 -4.06 -2.29 -2.53
CA THR A 50 -3.80 -1.68 -3.84
C THR A 50 -2.84 -2.54 -4.65
N ILE A 51 -1.71 -2.98 -4.08
CA ILE A 51 -0.73 -3.84 -4.75
C ILE A 51 -1.37 -5.18 -5.16
N TRP A 52 -2.11 -5.81 -4.25
CA TRP A 52 -2.83 -7.05 -4.54
C TRP A 52 -3.82 -6.87 -5.69
N SER A 53 -4.60 -5.79 -5.68
CA SER A 53 -5.60 -5.51 -6.71
C SER A 53 -4.96 -5.34 -8.10
N LEU A 54 -3.87 -4.56 -8.19
CA LEU A 54 -3.14 -4.34 -9.43
C LEU A 54 -2.54 -5.63 -9.99
N ARG A 55 -1.99 -6.49 -9.12
CA ARG A 55 -1.46 -7.81 -9.51
C ARG A 55 -2.53 -8.71 -10.14
N HIS A 56 -3.77 -8.61 -9.67
CA HIS A 56 -4.87 -9.47 -10.11
C HIS A 56 -5.77 -8.82 -11.18
N GLY A 57 -5.41 -7.62 -11.67
CA GLY A 57 -6.24 -6.88 -12.63
C GLY A 57 -7.57 -6.39 -12.05
N VAL A 58 -7.67 -6.27 -10.72
CA VAL A 58 -8.84 -5.73 -10.02
C VAL A 58 -8.63 -4.23 -9.82
N PHE A 59 -9.54 -3.41 -10.32
CA PHE A 59 -9.49 -1.97 -10.11
C PHE A 59 -10.42 -1.59 -8.97
N LEU A 60 -9.84 -1.12 -7.87
CA LEU A 60 -10.61 -0.65 -6.72
C LEU A 60 -11.39 0.62 -7.11
N PRO A 61 -12.65 0.76 -6.67
CA PRO A 61 -13.40 2.00 -6.91
C PRO A 61 -12.66 3.16 -6.26
N GLY A 62 -12.35 4.19 -7.05
CA GLY A 62 -11.68 5.37 -6.54
C GLY A 62 -12.51 6.00 -5.42
N SER A 63 -11.92 6.18 -4.24
CA SER A 63 -12.52 6.96 -3.16
C SER A 63 -12.44 8.45 -3.52
N GLY A 64 -13.15 8.86 -4.56
CA GLY A 64 -13.48 10.26 -4.77
C GLY A 64 -14.46 10.73 -3.69
N PRO A 65 -14.46 12.01 -3.31
CA PRO A 65 -15.50 12.56 -2.44
C PRO A 65 -16.83 12.56 -3.19
N GLY A 66 -17.55 11.43 -3.18
CA GLY A 66 -18.79 11.27 -3.93
C GLY A 66 -19.46 9.89 -3.88
N GLY A 67 -19.02 9.00 -2.99
CA GLY A 67 -19.59 7.66 -2.82
C GLY A 67 -20.75 7.58 -1.82
N SER A 68 -21.74 8.47 -1.95
CA SER A 68 -23.06 8.28 -1.33
C SER A 68 -24.12 8.54 -2.40
N ARG A 69 -24.61 7.47 -3.02
CA ARG A 69 -25.96 7.40 -3.61
C ARG A 69 -26.48 5.99 -3.47
#